data_AF-A0A2G6FQH0-F1
#
_entry.id   AF-A0A2G6FQH0-F1
#
_cell.length_a   1.000
_cell.length_b   1.000
_cell.length_c   1.000
_cell.angle_alpha   90.00
_cell.angle_beta   90.00
_cell.angle_gamma   90.00
#
_symmetry.space_group_name_H-M   'P 1'
#
loop_
_entity.id
_entity.type
_entity.pdbx_description
1 polymer ?
#
loop_
_entity_poly.entity_id
_entity_poly.type
_entity_poly.pdbx_seq_one_letter_code
_entity_poly.pdbx_strand_id
1 'polypeptide(L)'
;MGLLLLYFVFCYGLLLLYGNFRKKRKLKKAGKPLEGARINWQRCRRIFFRACIVIVVTTSYMYLHLRFQWMGDNNANLKAKEYFIAGQTVNVYKSILTSVFHPELPFIKPLTSLQWLIYNKGVALLPENDGEAGVWQHLWFHYHFGKKDWMYFGVRKNRPSPKMIKILDQYWFCLESMATRPFADREMEDKYLESFVGLAFSYVLYDGFYSGEFLGSATRMAKMPEMTERYRLVVKWVNDLRLKWQDKNAPRIVHDNPKLMVLSQLTLLITLHNLILGEIHAGNFNCNNASIAQYIKLRQEFYAPDKGKPAYKRVPNLEERKRIYHIAINSGAGRDSKYIIEHYCGYKVAGKVDMTSAIEFAKAENITPEEHEEGRRRDSLFDEIPLLEGGTNGRE
;
A
#
# COMPACT_ATOMS: atom_id res chain seq x y z
N MET A 1 1.38 25.03 14.56
CA MET A 1 0.27 25.83 13.99
C MET A 1 0.71 26.93 13.02
N GLY A 2 1.70 27.77 13.33
CA GLY A 2 2.10 28.90 12.47
C GLY A 2 2.37 28.55 10.99
N LEU A 3 3.01 27.41 10.72
CA LEU A 3 3.29 26.95 9.34
C LEU A 3 2.04 26.52 8.57
N LEU A 4 1.04 25.91 9.23
CA LEU A 4 -0.24 25.59 8.61
C LEU A 4 -1.00 26.87 8.24
N LEU A 5 -0.99 27.85 9.14
CA LEU A 5 -1.59 29.15 8.89
C LEU A 5 -0.91 29.84 7.70
N LEU A 6 0.42 29.90 7.68
CA LEU A 6 1.19 30.45 6.56
C LEU A 6 0.87 29.75 5.23
N TYR A 7 0.73 28.43 5.24
CA TYR A 7 0.37 27.65 4.06
C TYR A 7 -1.02 28.05 3.51
N PHE A 8 -2.05 28.08 4.35
CA PHE A 8 -3.39 28.47 3.92
C PHE A 8 -3.47 29.95 3.51
N VAL A 9 -2.75 30.82 4.22
CA VAL A 9 -2.58 32.24 3.89
C VAL A 9 -1.98 32.39 2.49
N PHE A 10 -0.94 31.62 2.18
CA PHE A 10 -0.29 31.62 0.88
C PHE A 10 -1.23 31.10 -0.23
N CYS A 11 -1.89 29.96 -0.04
CA CYS A 11 -2.87 29.43 -1.00
C CYS A 11 -4.03 30.40 -1.25
N TYR A 12 -4.54 31.04 -0.19
CA TYR A 12 -5.58 32.05 -0.32
C TYR A 12 -5.09 33.29 -1.07
N GLY A 13 -3.86 33.74 -0.80
CA GLY A 13 -3.20 34.82 -1.54
C GLY A 13 -3.10 34.51 -3.04
N LEU A 14 -2.70 33.28 -3.40
CA LEU A 14 -2.65 32.83 -4.80
C LEU A 14 -4.04 32.82 -5.46
N LEU A 15 -5.08 32.36 -4.75
CA LEU A 15 -6.46 32.37 -5.26
C LEU A 15 -6.96 33.80 -5.51
N LEU A 16 -6.66 34.74 -4.62
CA LEU A 16 -6.99 36.16 -4.81
C LEU A 16 -6.25 36.76 -6.02
N LEU A 17 -4.95 36.47 -6.17
CA LEU A 17 -4.16 36.91 -7.31
C LEU A 17 -4.71 36.34 -8.62
N TYR A 18 -5.03 35.05 -8.65
CA TYR A 18 -5.63 34.39 -9.82
C TYR A 18 -7.00 34.95 -10.17
N GLY A 19 -7.87 35.17 -9.18
CA GLY A 19 -9.18 35.79 -9.38
C GLY A 19 -9.07 37.19 -9.98
N ASN A 20 -8.13 37.99 -9.48
CA ASN A 20 -7.84 39.32 -10.02
C ASN A 20 -7.29 39.26 -11.44
N PHE A 21 -6.38 38.33 -11.73
CA PHE A 21 -5.84 38.13 -13.08
C PHE A 21 -6.94 37.72 -14.07
N ARG A 22 -7.84 36.82 -13.67
CA ARG A 22 -9.01 36.41 -14.47
C ARG A 22 -9.98 37.58 -14.70
N LYS A 23 -10.24 38.41 -13.68
CA LYS A 23 -11.06 39.63 -13.80
C LYS A 23 -10.43 40.62 -14.78
N LYS A 24 -9.12 40.88 -14.68
CA LYS A 24 -8.37 41.74 -15.62
C LYS A 24 -8.45 41.20 -17.05
N ARG A 25 -8.27 39.90 -17.27
CA ARG A 25 -8.43 39.26 -18.59
C ARG A 25 -9.83 39.44 -19.17
N LYS A 26 -10.89 39.29 -18.35
CA LYS A 26 -12.28 39.50 -18.79
C LYS A 26 -12.54 40.96 -19.17
N LEU A 27 -12.08 41.92 -18.37
CA LEU A 27 -12.23 43.35 -18.68
C LEU A 27 -11.50 43.73 -19.97
N LYS A 28 -10.26 43.23 -20.16
CA LYS A 28 -9.49 43.43 -21.39
C LYS A 28 -10.21 42.86 -22.63
N LYS A 29 -10.80 41.66 -22.53
CA LYS A 29 -11.60 41.07 -23.62
C LYS A 29 -12.89 41.84 -23.94
N ALA A 30 -13.43 42.58 -22.97
CA ALA A 30 -14.67 43.34 -23.12
C ALA A 30 -14.45 44.80 -23.54
N GLY A 31 -13.21 45.23 -23.82
CA GLY A 31 -12.89 46.61 -24.16
C GLY A 31 -13.14 47.62 -23.03
N LYS A 32 -13.36 47.16 -21.79
CA LYS A 32 -13.67 48.02 -20.64
C LYS A 32 -12.37 48.54 -20.00
N PRO A 33 -12.34 49.81 -19.56
CA PRO A 33 -11.18 50.38 -18.88
C PRO A 33 -10.83 49.58 -17.61
N LEU A 34 -9.54 49.36 -17.39
CA LEU A 34 -9.01 48.59 -16.25
C LEU A 34 -9.17 49.31 -14.90
N GLU A 35 -9.63 50.57 -14.90
CA GLU A 35 -9.80 51.40 -13.70
C GLU A 35 -10.80 50.81 -12.71
N GLY A 36 -11.82 50.07 -13.18
CA GLY A 36 -12.76 49.31 -12.34
C GLY A 36 -12.18 48.03 -11.70
N ALA A 37 -10.90 47.71 -11.97
CA ALA A 37 -10.20 46.55 -11.42
C ALA A 37 -9.32 46.88 -10.20
N ARG A 38 -9.53 48.03 -9.52
CA ARG A 38 -8.88 48.27 -8.23
C ARG A 38 -9.34 47.22 -7.22
N ILE A 39 -8.36 46.49 -6.69
CA ILE A 39 -8.57 45.54 -5.60
C ILE A 39 -9.00 46.36 -4.39
N ASN A 40 -10.21 46.11 -3.87
CA ASN A 40 -10.63 46.72 -2.61
C ASN A 40 -9.81 46.08 -1.49
N TRP A 41 -8.64 46.68 -1.22
CA TRP A 41 -7.67 46.18 -0.25
C TRP A 41 -8.28 45.99 1.14
N GLN A 42 -9.16 46.89 1.57
CA GLN A 42 -9.88 46.76 2.84
C GLN A 42 -10.79 45.52 2.85
N ARG A 43 -11.53 45.26 1.76
CA ARG A 43 -12.36 44.06 1.64
C ARG A 43 -11.50 42.79 1.64
N CYS A 44 -10.41 42.76 0.86
CA CYS A 44 -9.48 41.63 0.84
C CYS A 44 -8.86 41.37 2.22
N ARG A 45 -8.40 42.42 2.92
CA ARG A 45 -7.87 42.32 4.30
C ARG A 45 -8.90 41.77 5.28
N ARG A 46 -10.16 42.23 5.22
CA ARG A 46 -11.24 41.70 6.06
C ARG A 46 -11.52 40.23 5.80
N ILE A 47 -11.61 39.82 4.53
CA ILE A 47 -11.86 38.41 4.19
C ILE A 47 -10.67 37.55 4.60
N PHE A 48 -9.44 38.03 4.36
CA PHE A 48 -8.22 37.36 4.79
C PHE A 48 -8.18 37.13 6.30
N PHE A 49 -8.46 38.17 7.09
CA PHE A 49 -8.48 38.07 8.54
C PHE A 49 -9.56 37.09 9.03
N ARG A 50 -10.76 37.13 8.43
CA ARG A 50 -11.83 36.16 8.71
C ARG A 50 -11.40 34.74 8.36
N ALA A 51 -10.74 34.53 7.22
CA ALA A 51 -10.22 33.21 6.83
C ALA A 51 -9.16 32.72 7.82
N CYS A 52 -8.23 33.58 8.25
CA CYS A 52 -7.24 33.24 9.26
C CYS A 52 -7.89 32.81 10.58
N ILE A 53 -8.89 33.55 11.07
CA ILE A 53 -9.64 33.17 12.27
C ILE A 53 -10.26 31.79 12.09
N VAL A 54 -10.97 31.54 10.99
CA VAL A 54 -11.59 30.23 10.73
C VAL A 54 -10.54 29.12 10.73
N ILE A 55 -9.40 29.32 10.06
CA ILE A 55 -8.32 28.33 10.01
C ILE A 55 -7.76 28.06 11.41
N VAL A 56 -7.50 29.10 12.22
CA VAL A 56 -7.02 28.93 13.60
C VAL A 56 -8.04 28.16 14.42
N VAL A 57 -9.31 28.57 14.40
CA VAL A 57 -10.37 27.93 15.18
C VAL A 57 -10.53 26.46 14.78
N THR A 58 -10.61 26.16 13.48
CA THR A 58 -10.72 24.77 13.00
C THR A 58 -9.48 23.95 13.35
N THR A 59 -8.26 24.51 13.20
CA THR A 59 -7.02 23.80 13.54
C THR A 59 -6.94 23.51 15.03
N SER A 60 -7.25 24.50 15.87
CA SER A 60 -7.29 24.34 17.33
C SER A 60 -8.32 23.31 17.75
N TYR A 61 -9.52 23.35 17.17
CA TYR A 61 -10.56 22.36 17.42
C TYR A 61 -10.09 20.94 17.05
N MET A 62 -9.53 20.76 15.85
CA MET A 62 -9.00 19.46 15.41
C MET A 62 -7.88 18.96 16.32
N TYR A 63 -6.94 19.84 16.70
CA TYR A 63 -5.84 19.50 17.60
C TYR A 63 -6.37 19.07 18.97
N LEU A 64 -7.27 19.85 19.58
CA LEU A 64 -7.84 19.53 20.88
C LEU A 64 -8.64 18.22 20.83
N HIS A 65 -9.44 18.01 19.79
CA HIS A 65 -10.19 16.77 19.60
C HIS A 65 -9.25 15.56 19.49
N LEU A 66 -8.21 15.63 18.66
CA LEU A 66 -7.20 14.59 18.57
C LEU A 66 -6.44 14.42 19.89
N ARG A 67 -6.12 15.51 20.60
CA ARG A 67 -5.46 15.43 21.90
C ARG A 67 -6.31 14.70 22.92
N PHE A 68 -7.61 14.98 23.00
CA PHE A 68 -8.52 14.26 23.89
C PHE A 68 -8.67 12.79 23.50
N GLN A 69 -8.61 12.47 22.21
CA GLN A 69 -8.64 11.10 21.72
C GLN A 69 -7.36 10.32 22.09
N TRP A 70 -6.20 10.94 21.96
CA TRP A 70 -4.89 10.26 21.99
C TRP A 70 -4.07 10.52 23.27
N MET A 71 -4.57 11.27 24.25
CA MET A 71 -3.90 11.51 25.55
C MET A 71 -4.74 10.93 26.69
N GLY A 72 -5.05 9.63 26.62
CA GLY A 72 -5.70 8.91 27.72
C GLY A 72 -4.72 8.53 28.82
N ASP A 73 -5.24 8.17 29.99
CA ASP A 73 -4.45 7.78 31.17
C ASP A 73 -3.59 6.52 30.94
N ASN A 74 -3.96 5.69 29.96
CA ASN A 74 -3.27 4.46 29.61
C ASN A 74 -2.22 4.64 28.51
N ASN A 75 -1.97 5.87 28.04
CA ASN A 75 -1.08 6.11 26.90
C ASN A 75 0.37 6.32 27.37
N ALA A 76 1.31 5.73 26.62
CA ALA A 76 2.73 5.86 26.87
C ALA A 76 3.32 7.06 26.12
N ASN A 77 4.59 7.38 26.40
CA ASN A 77 5.38 8.32 25.60
C ASN A 77 4.71 9.69 25.38
N LEU A 78 4.03 10.25 26.39
CA LEU A 78 3.17 11.44 26.27
C LEU A 78 3.82 12.63 25.55
N LYS A 79 5.12 12.87 25.77
CA LYS A 79 5.88 13.91 25.06
C LYS A 79 5.97 13.66 23.56
N ALA A 80 6.27 12.43 23.15
CA ALA A 80 6.27 12.03 21.75
C ALA A 80 4.84 12.10 21.17
N LYS A 81 3.83 11.73 21.98
CA LYS A 81 2.42 11.75 21.59
C LYS A 81 1.90 13.15 21.22
N GLU A 82 2.36 14.21 21.89
CA GLU A 82 2.03 15.59 21.47
C GLU A 82 2.52 15.89 20.04
N TYR A 83 3.68 15.35 19.62
CA TYR A 83 4.12 15.42 18.22
C TYR A 83 3.27 14.52 17.32
N PHE A 84 2.86 13.34 17.78
CA PHE A 84 1.90 12.51 17.05
C PHE A 84 0.61 13.27 16.75
N ILE A 85 0.01 13.91 17.75
CA ILE A 85 -1.24 14.68 17.61
C ILE A 85 -1.05 15.85 16.65
N ALA A 86 0.07 16.58 16.76
CA ALA A 86 0.41 17.65 15.82
C ALA A 86 0.54 17.12 14.38
N GLY A 87 1.23 15.99 14.19
CA GLY A 87 1.41 15.34 12.90
C GLY A 87 0.10 14.81 12.32
N GLN A 88 -0.75 14.24 13.16
CA GLN A 88 -2.08 13.74 12.78
C GLN A 88 -3.02 14.89 12.39
N THR A 89 -2.90 16.05 13.03
CA THR A 89 -3.64 17.26 12.62
C THR A 89 -3.25 17.66 11.20
N VAL A 90 -1.95 17.69 10.87
CA VAL A 90 -1.47 17.92 9.49
C VAL A 90 -1.97 16.82 8.55
N ASN A 91 -1.99 15.57 9.00
CA ASN A 91 -2.46 14.42 8.24
C ASN A 91 -3.94 14.51 7.85
N VAL A 92 -4.80 15.05 8.72
CA VAL A 92 -6.22 15.31 8.42
C VAL A 92 -6.34 16.28 7.26
N TYR A 93 -5.62 17.41 7.28
CA TYR A 93 -5.62 18.36 6.17
C TYR A 93 -5.09 17.74 4.88
N LYS A 94 -4.00 16.96 4.96
CA LYS A 94 -3.49 16.20 3.81
C LYS A 94 -4.55 15.24 3.29
N SER A 95 -5.23 14.47 4.15
CA SER A 95 -6.27 13.52 3.76
C SER A 95 -7.43 14.19 2.99
N ILE A 96 -7.83 15.38 3.42
CA ILE A 96 -8.85 16.18 2.73
C ILE A 96 -8.34 16.59 1.34
N LEU A 97 -7.11 17.11 1.24
CA LEU A 97 -6.53 17.50 -0.05
C LEU A 97 -6.33 16.29 -0.97
N THR A 98 -5.84 15.17 -0.44
CA THR A 98 -5.60 13.92 -1.17
C THR A 98 -6.88 13.18 -1.53
N SER A 99 -8.04 13.61 -1.01
CA SER A 99 -9.33 13.15 -1.52
C SER A 99 -9.60 13.60 -2.97
N VAL A 100 -8.90 14.62 -3.46
CA VAL A 100 -9.03 15.13 -4.85
C VAL A 100 -7.69 15.15 -5.58
N PHE A 101 -6.61 15.48 -4.87
CA PHE A 101 -5.33 15.83 -5.47
C PHE A 101 -4.24 14.79 -5.19
N HIS A 102 -3.39 14.52 -6.18
CA HIS A 102 -2.26 13.61 -5.98
C HIS A 102 -1.32 14.12 -4.85
N PRO A 103 -0.88 13.27 -3.90
CA PRO A 103 -0.15 13.66 -2.67
C PRO A 103 1.19 14.34 -2.92
N GLU A 104 1.73 14.18 -4.12
CA GLU A 104 3.01 14.75 -4.51
C GLU A 104 2.88 16.04 -5.34
N LEU A 105 1.69 16.63 -5.43
CA LEU A 105 1.55 17.94 -6.07
C LEU A 105 2.37 19.00 -5.31
N PRO A 106 2.99 19.97 -6.02
CA PRO A 106 3.89 20.95 -5.40
C PRO A 106 3.28 21.71 -4.22
N PHE A 107 1.97 21.97 -4.23
CA PHE A 107 1.31 22.66 -3.12
C PHE A 107 1.09 21.75 -1.90
N ILE A 108 1.09 20.41 -2.02
CA ILE A 108 1.00 19.50 -0.86
C ILE A 108 2.38 19.32 -0.21
N LYS A 109 3.47 19.47 -0.98
CA LYS A 109 4.85 19.27 -0.52
C LYS A 109 5.23 20.03 0.76
N PRO A 110 4.81 21.30 0.98
CA PRO A 110 5.03 22.00 2.25
C PRO A 110 4.42 21.28 3.45
N LEU A 111 3.21 20.73 3.31
CA LEU A 111 2.55 19.95 4.37
C LEU A 111 3.30 18.65 4.65
N THR A 112 3.73 17.94 3.60
CA THR A 112 4.55 16.73 3.74
C THR A 112 5.88 17.03 4.43
N SER A 113 6.53 18.15 4.11
CA SER A 113 7.80 18.56 4.72
C SER A 113 7.63 18.93 6.20
N LEU A 114 6.56 19.66 6.53
CA LEU A 114 6.19 19.94 7.91
C LEU A 114 5.92 18.65 8.70
N GLN A 115 5.20 17.71 8.10
CA GLN A 115 4.90 16.43 8.75
C GLN A 115 6.16 15.59 8.99
N TRP A 116 7.13 15.58 8.07
CA TRP A 116 8.44 14.95 8.30
C TRP A 116 9.22 15.61 9.44
N LEU A 117 9.20 16.95 9.53
CA LEU A 117 9.85 17.66 10.63
C LEU A 117 9.21 17.31 11.98
N ILE A 118 7.88 17.22 12.04
CA ILE A 118 7.16 16.78 13.23
C ILE A 118 7.49 15.33 13.57
N TYR A 119 7.47 14.44 12.57
CA TYR A 119 7.82 13.03 12.71
C TYR A 119 9.21 12.84 13.30
N ASN A 120 10.25 13.44 12.70
CA ASN A 120 11.62 13.29 13.18
C ASN A 120 11.80 13.78 14.62
N LYS A 121 11.13 14.89 14.98
CA LYS A 121 11.17 15.40 16.36
C LYS A 121 10.42 14.51 17.35
N GLY A 122 9.28 13.95 16.95
CA GLY A 122 8.48 13.07 17.80
C GLY A 122 9.13 11.71 18.02
N VAL A 123 9.65 11.09 16.95
CA VAL A 123 10.32 9.78 17.02
C VAL A 123 11.62 9.85 17.81
N ALA A 124 12.34 10.97 17.78
CA ALA A 124 13.50 11.17 18.64
C ALA A 124 13.19 11.18 20.15
N LEU A 125 11.91 11.23 20.52
CA LEU A 125 11.44 11.15 21.91
C LEU A 125 10.85 9.76 22.26
N LEU A 126 10.74 8.86 21.28
CA LEU A 126 10.36 7.47 21.51
C LEU A 126 11.59 6.66 21.95
N PRO A 127 11.41 5.55 22.68
CA PRO A 127 12.46 4.56 22.86
C PRO A 127 13.00 4.07 21.50
N GLU A 128 14.32 3.81 21.40
CA GLU A 128 14.96 3.42 20.14
C GLU A 128 14.32 2.17 19.48
N ASN A 129 13.83 1.26 20.32
CA ASN A 129 13.21 0.00 19.91
C ASN A 129 11.68 0.05 19.98
N ASP A 130 11.05 1.20 19.82
CA ASP A 130 9.58 1.30 19.82
C ASP A 130 8.99 1.07 18.42
N GLY A 131 7.96 0.23 18.32
CA GLY A 131 7.22 -0.05 17.08
C GLY A 131 6.37 1.12 16.59
N GLU A 132 6.06 2.08 17.47
CA GLU A 132 5.25 3.27 17.17
C GLU A 132 5.81 4.08 15.99
N ALA A 133 7.14 4.18 15.87
CA ALA A 133 7.79 4.92 14.79
C ALA A 133 7.40 4.41 13.39
N GLY A 134 7.23 3.08 13.24
CA GLY A 134 6.78 2.46 12.00
C GLY A 134 5.31 2.72 11.70
N VAL A 135 4.45 2.66 12.74
CA VAL A 135 3.02 2.97 12.62
C VAL A 135 2.83 4.42 12.18
N TRP A 136 3.53 5.37 12.82
CA TRP A 136 3.40 6.79 12.50
C TRP A 136 3.82 7.07 11.06
N GLN A 137 4.94 6.50 10.61
CA GLN A 137 5.42 6.69 9.25
C GLN A 137 4.43 6.14 8.22
N HIS A 138 3.87 4.95 8.48
CA HIS A 138 2.84 4.37 7.63
C HIS A 138 1.60 5.27 7.52
N LEU A 139 1.03 5.66 8.67
CA LEU A 139 -0.21 6.46 8.73
C LEU A 139 -0.09 7.82 8.05
N TRP A 140 1.09 8.43 8.09
CA TRP A 140 1.29 9.81 7.66
C TRP A 140 1.78 9.96 6.22
N PHE A 141 2.60 9.02 5.75
CA PHE A 141 3.29 9.14 4.47
C PHE A 141 2.82 8.13 3.43
N HIS A 142 2.42 6.93 3.83
CA HIS A 142 2.17 5.83 2.88
C HIS A 142 0.68 5.54 2.68
N TYR A 143 -0.14 5.71 3.71
CA TYR A 143 -1.58 5.42 3.67
C TYR A 143 -2.33 6.15 2.53
N HIS A 144 -1.94 7.39 2.19
CA HIS A 144 -2.56 8.19 1.13
C HIS A 144 -2.42 7.58 -0.26
N PHE A 145 -1.34 6.86 -0.52
CA PHE A 145 -1.08 6.23 -1.81
C PHE A 145 -1.87 4.93 -1.95
N GLY A 146 -1.87 4.10 -0.91
CA GLY A 146 -2.57 2.81 -0.91
C GLY A 146 -4.09 2.95 -1.05
N LYS A 147 -4.71 3.96 -0.43
CA LYS A 147 -6.17 4.14 -0.46
C LYS A 147 -6.75 4.33 -1.86
N LYS A 148 -5.98 4.90 -2.80
CA LYS A 148 -6.41 5.21 -4.17
C LYS A 148 -5.61 4.51 -5.25
N ASP A 149 -4.72 3.59 -4.85
CA ASP A 149 -3.75 2.95 -5.75
C ASP A 149 -2.99 3.98 -6.62
N TRP A 150 -2.52 5.05 -5.96
CA TRP A 150 -1.80 6.11 -6.65
C TRP A 150 -0.34 5.75 -6.82
N MET A 151 0.12 5.75 -8.07
CA MET A 151 1.53 5.66 -8.40
C MET A 151 2.21 7.02 -8.18
N TYR A 152 3.36 7.01 -7.51
CA TYR A 152 4.16 8.20 -7.27
C TYR A 152 4.54 8.89 -8.59
N PHE A 153 4.51 10.22 -8.62
CA PHE A 153 4.87 11.02 -9.79
C PHE A 153 6.29 10.68 -10.26
N GLY A 154 6.42 10.50 -11.59
CA GLY A 154 7.68 10.14 -12.24
C GLY A 154 8.04 8.67 -12.16
N VAL A 155 7.32 7.86 -11.37
CA VAL A 155 7.50 6.40 -11.37
C VAL A 155 6.80 5.82 -12.60
N ARG A 156 7.53 5.02 -13.36
CA ARG A 156 7.00 4.28 -14.51
C ARG A 156 7.22 2.79 -14.23
N LYS A 157 6.20 1.97 -14.49
CA LYS A 157 6.26 0.51 -14.25
C LYS A 157 7.43 -0.15 -14.99
N ASN A 158 7.70 0.26 -16.23
CA ASN A 158 8.65 -0.45 -17.10
C ASN A 158 10.06 0.14 -17.05
N ARG A 159 10.44 0.84 -15.97
CA ARG A 159 11.76 1.47 -15.84
C ARG A 159 12.26 1.46 -14.40
N PRO A 160 13.59 1.44 -14.18
CA PRO A 160 14.16 1.63 -12.86
C PRO A 160 13.71 2.96 -12.26
N SER A 161 13.41 2.93 -10.96
CA SER A 161 13.02 4.13 -10.23
C SER A 161 13.68 4.16 -8.85
N PRO A 162 14.81 4.86 -8.69
CA PRO A 162 15.47 5.02 -7.39
C PRO A 162 14.52 5.61 -6.32
N LYS A 163 13.59 6.46 -6.77
CA LYS A 163 12.54 7.00 -5.91
C LYS A 163 11.64 5.90 -5.35
N MET A 164 11.23 4.94 -6.19
CA MET A 164 10.36 3.83 -5.76
C MET A 164 11.11 2.86 -4.85
N ILE A 165 12.39 2.58 -5.12
CA ILE A 165 13.25 1.78 -4.22
C ILE A 165 13.28 2.43 -2.83
N LYS A 166 13.56 3.74 -2.74
CA LYS A 166 13.53 4.46 -1.46
C LYS A 166 12.18 4.36 -0.74
N ILE A 167 11.06 4.35 -1.46
CA ILE A 167 9.73 4.18 -0.88
C ILE A 167 9.53 2.75 -0.38
N LEU A 168 10.02 1.74 -1.10
CA LEU A 168 9.99 0.35 -0.67
C LEU A 168 10.85 0.12 0.57
N ASP A 169 12.00 0.78 0.69
CA ASP A 169 12.82 0.75 1.90
C ASP A 169 12.07 1.35 3.09
N GLN A 170 11.30 2.42 2.85
CA GLN A 170 10.42 3.02 3.86
C GLN A 170 9.26 2.09 4.25
N TYR A 171 8.67 1.38 3.29
CA TYR A 171 7.65 0.36 3.57
C TYR A 171 8.25 -0.77 4.40
N TRP A 172 9.45 -1.25 4.02
CA TRP A 172 10.18 -2.28 4.74
C TRP A 172 10.44 -1.87 6.19
N PHE A 173 11.00 -0.68 6.40
CA PHE A 173 11.22 -0.12 7.74
C PHE A 173 9.95 -0.11 8.59
N CYS A 174 8.82 0.32 8.01
CA CYS A 174 7.54 0.34 8.72
C CYS A 174 7.06 -1.07 9.08
N LEU A 175 7.14 -2.03 8.14
CA LEU A 175 6.74 -3.43 8.37
C LEU A 175 7.61 -4.08 9.45
N GLU A 176 8.93 -3.97 9.32
CA GLU A 176 9.88 -4.51 10.29
C GLU A 176 9.66 -3.91 11.67
N SER A 177 9.56 -2.58 11.76
CA SER A 177 9.33 -1.89 13.04
C SER A 177 8.02 -2.34 13.69
N MET A 178 6.93 -2.42 12.93
CA MET A 178 5.63 -2.83 13.47
C MET A 178 5.58 -4.31 13.89
N ALA A 179 6.33 -5.18 13.22
CA ALA A 179 6.27 -6.62 13.47
C ALA A 179 7.24 -7.09 14.56
N THR A 180 8.38 -6.41 14.72
CA THR A 180 9.49 -6.90 15.56
C THR A 180 9.70 -6.11 16.85
N ARG A 181 9.16 -4.91 16.95
CA ARG A 181 9.37 -4.02 18.10
C ARG A 181 8.16 -4.00 19.03
N PRO A 182 8.37 -3.85 20.36
CA PRO A 182 7.27 -3.68 21.31
C PRO A 182 6.52 -2.37 21.09
N PHE A 183 5.28 -2.34 21.55
CA PHE A 183 4.45 -1.14 21.64
C PHE A 183 4.22 -0.82 23.12
N ALA A 184 4.61 0.37 23.55
CA ALA A 184 4.26 0.86 24.88
C ALA A 184 2.80 1.37 24.93
N ASP A 185 2.29 1.85 23.79
CA ASP A 185 0.95 2.40 23.63
C ASP A 185 0.01 1.40 22.93
N ARG A 186 -1.04 0.98 23.64
CA ARG A 186 -2.03 0.00 23.15
C ARG A 186 -2.79 0.51 21.92
N GLU A 187 -3.11 1.81 21.85
CA GLU A 187 -3.83 2.37 20.71
C GLU A 187 -2.98 2.33 19.43
N MET A 188 -1.65 2.45 19.59
CA MET A 188 -0.71 2.29 18.47
C MET A 188 -0.57 0.83 18.05
N GLU A 189 -0.58 -0.10 19.00
CA GLU A 189 -0.66 -1.54 18.69
C GLU A 189 -1.93 -1.85 17.89
N ASP A 190 -3.08 -1.30 18.28
CA ASP A 190 -4.33 -1.46 17.55
C ASP A 190 -4.24 -0.92 16.12
N LYS A 191 -3.57 0.22 15.91
CA LYS A 191 -3.29 0.76 14.57
C LYS A 191 -2.34 -0.11 13.75
N TYR A 192 -1.37 -0.75 14.38
CA TYR A 192 -0.60 -1.80 13.73
C TYR A 192 -1.52 -2.94 13.27
N LEU A 193 -2.37 -3.47 14.15
CA LEU A 193 -3.28 -4.58 13.84
C LEU A 193 -4.23 -4.27 12.68
N GLU A 194 -4.66 -3.01 12.55
CA GLU A 194 -5.52 -2.54 11.46
C GLU A 194 -4.79 -2.34 10.13
N SER A 195 -3.59 -1.77 10.15
CA SER A 195 -2.99 -1.17 8.96
C SER A 195 -1.88 -1.99 8.31
N PHE A 196 -1.28 -2.92 9.07
CA PHE A 196 -0.12 -3.71 8.63
C PHE A 196 -0.34 -4.42 7.29
N VAL A 197 -1.48 -5.11 7.12
CA VAL A 197 -1.76 -5.86 5.88
C VAL A 197 -1.94 -4.98 4.66
N GLY A 198 -2.44 -3.76 4.83
CA GLY A 198 -2.56 -2.82 3.72
C GLY A 198 -1.18 -2.36 3.23
N LEU A 199 -0.26 -2.13 4.16
CA LEU A 199 1.13 -1.82 3.84
C LEU A 199 1.86 -3.02 3.23
N ALA A 200 1.73 -4.19 3.84
CA ALA A 200 2.39 -5.42 3.39
C ALA A 200 1.94 -5.78 1.97
N PHE A 201 0.64 -5.71 1.69
CA PHE A 201 0.11 -5.89 0.35
C PHE A 201 0.69 -4.88 -0.65
N SER A 202 0.75 -3.60 -0.26
CA SER A 202 1.35 -2.57 -1.11
C SER A 202 2.84 -2.83 -1.37
N TYR A 203 3.58 -3.29 -0.36
CA TYR A 203 4.99 -3.66 -0.51
C TYR A 203 5.18 -4.78 -1.54
N VAL A 204 4.49 -5.91 -1.38
CA VAL A 204 4.64 -7.06 -2.29
C VAL A 204 4.07 -6.80 -3.68
N LEU A 205 3.17 -5.83 -3.83
CA LEU A 205 2.73 -5.43 -5.16
C LEU A 205 3.81 -4.67 -5.91
N TYR A 206 4.67 -3.91 -5.22
CA TYR A 206 5.62 -2.98 -5.83
C TYR A 206 7.10 -3.40 -5.70
N ASP A 207 7.41 -4.44 -4.93
CA ASP A 207 8.77 -4.94 -4.67
C ASP A 207 9.60 -5.22 -5.93
N GLY A 208 8.96 -5.54 -7.06
CA GLY A 208 9.60 -5.76 -8.35
C GLY A 208 10.56 -4.63 -8.76
N PHE A 209 10.32 -3.39 -8.30
CA PHE A 209 11.23 -2.27 -8.53
C PHE A 209 12.66 -2.47 -7.99
N TYR A 210 12.88 -3.36 -7.00
CA TYR A 210 14.24 -3.74 -6.57
C TYR A 210 15.05 -4.43 -7.68
N SER A 211 14.38 -5.11 -8.62
CA SER A 211 15.03 -5.75 -9.77
C SER A 211 15.32 -4.80 -10.95
N GLY A 212 15.00 -3.50 -10.80
CA GLY A 212 15.16 -2.49 -11.83
C GLY A 212 13.95 -2.31 -12.76
N GLU A 213 12.99 -3.22 -12.81
CA GLU A 213 11.72 -2.99 -13.51
C GLU A 213 10.57 -3.73 -12.84
N PHE A 214 9.34 -3.22 -12.95
CA PHE A 214 8.19 -3.82 -12.25
C PHE A 214 7.66 -5.07 -12.96
N LEU A 215 7.49 -5.00 -14.28
CA LEU A 215 6.94 -6.11 -15.08
C LEU A 215 8.01 -7.19 -15.28
N GLY A 216 7.64 -8.47 -15.13
CA GLY A 216 8.57 -9.58 -15.28
C GLY A 216 9.68 -9.61 -14.20
N SER A 217 9.46 -8.92 -13.09
CA SER A 217 10.44 -8.86 -11.99
C SER A 217 10.51 -10.13 -11.16
N ALA A 218 9.43 -10.90 -11.07
CA ALA A 218 9.29 -12.03 -10.18
C ALA A 218 10.49 -13.01 -10.26
N THR A 219 10.87 -13.44 -11.46
CA THR A 219 12.03 -14.33 -11.68
C THR A 219 13.35 -13.70 -11.23
N ARG A 220 13.60 -12.42 -11.51
CA ARG A 220 14.83 -11.75 -11.04
C ARG A 220 14.84 -11.59 -9.53
N MET A 221 13.71 -11.23 -8.95
CA MET A 221 13.55 -11.07 -7.50
C MET A 221 13.76 -12.41 -6.79
N ALA A 222 13.24 -13.51 -7.34
CA ALA A 222 13.42 -14.87 -6.82
C ALA A 222 14.90 -15.31 -6.80
N LYS A 223 15.71 -14.83 -7.75
CA LYS A 223 17.16 -15.07 -7.80
C LYS A 223 17.96 -14.25 -6.78
N MET A 224 17.34 -13.28 -6.07
CA MET A 224 18.02 -12.44 -5.07
C MET A 224 17.81 -13.01 -3.66
N PRO A 225 18.85 -13.55 -2.98
CA PRO A 225 18.69 -14.16 -1.66
C PRO A 225 18.12 -13.22 -0.59
N GLU A 226 18.51 -11.93 -0.64
CA GLU A 226 17.96 -10.91 0.26
C GLU A 226 16.44 -10.78 0.11
N MET A 227 15.92 -10.79 -1.12
CA MET A 227 14.48 -10.65 -1.35
C MET A 227 13.73 -11.90 -0.93
N THR A 228 14.27 -13.08 -1.20
CA THR A 228 13.73 -14.36 -0.70
C THR A 228 13.64 -14.35 0.82
N GLU A 229 14.65 -13.83 1.53
CA GLU A 229 14.59 -13.70 2.98
C GLU A 229 13.53 -12.69 3.45
N ARG A 230 13.43 -11.53 2.79
CA ARG A 230 12.34 -10.58 3.07
C ARG A 230 10.96 -11.21 2.87
N TYR A 231 10.79 -12.08 1.88
CA TYR A 231 9.54 -12.83 1.67
C TYR A 231 9.24 -13.80 2.82
N ARG A 232 10.25 -14.51 3.35
CA ARG A 232 10.06 -15.38 4.53
C ARG A 232 9.60 -14.57 5.74
N LEU A 233 10.22 -13.42 5.97
CA LEU A 233 9.85 -12.49 7.04
C LEU A 233 8.43 -11.95 6.88
N VAL A 234 8.03 -11.52 5.68
CA VAL A 234 6.67 -11.05 5.42
C VAL A 234 5.64 -12.16 5.65
N VAL A 235 5.91 -13.39 5.19
CA VAL A 235 5.03 -14.53 5.47
C VAL A 235 4.90 -14.74 6.98
N LYS A 236 6.01 -14.78 7.70
CA LYS A 236 6.00 -14.92 9.16
C LYS A 236 5.17 -13.83 9.83
N TRP A 237 5.46 -12.56 9.55
CA TRP A 237 4.79 -11.42 10.18
C TRP A 237 3.29 -11.36 9.88
N VAL A 238 2.87 -11.69 8.65
CA VAL A 238 1.44 -11.72 8.30
C VAL A 238 0.73 -12.89 8.98
N ASN A 239 1.38 -14.05 9.16
CA ASN A 239 0.79 -15.15 9.92
C ASN A 239 0.68 -14.82 11.41
N ASP A 240 1.73 -14.25 12.01
CA ASP A 240 1.72 -13.81 13.40
C ASP A 240 0.60 -12.79 13.64
N LEU A 241 0.41 -11.85 12.71
CA LEU A 241 -0.71 -10.92 12.74
C LEU A 241 -2.07 -11.63 12.69
N ARG A 242 -2.24 -12.63 11.80
CA ARG A 242 -3.49 -13.41 11.73
C ARG A 242 -3.77 -14.16 13.03
N LEU A 243 -2.74 -14.61 13.74
CA LEU A 243 -2.88 -15.22 15.06
C LEU A 243 -3.32 -14.18 16.10
N LYS A 244 -2.71 -12.98 16.10
CA LYS A 244 -3.15 -11.87 16.96
C LYS A 244 -4.61 -11.48 16.71
N TRP A 245 -5.07 -11.54 15.46
CA TRP A 245 -6.46 -11.31 15.09
C TRP A 245 -7.44 -12.38 15.58
N GLN A 246 -6.96 -13.54 16.08
CA GLN A 246 -7.82 -14.54 16.70
C GLN A 246 -8.00 -14.30 18.22
N ASP A 247 -7.21 -13.40 18.82
CA ASP A 247 -7.39 -12.97 20.20
C ASP A 247 -8.75 -12.27 20.37
N LYS A 248 -9.46 -12.58 21.45
CA LYS A 248 -10.72 -11.92 21.82
C LYS A 248 -10.56 -10.42 22.07
N ASN A 249 -9.34 -9.98 22.38
CA ASN A 249 -9.00 -8.58 22.62
C ASN A 249 -8.58 -7.84 21.34
N ALA A 250 -8.59 -8.49 20.18
CA ALA A 250 -8.29 -7.81 18.92
C ALA A 250 -9.33 -6.71 18.63
N PRO A 251 -8.93 -5.57 18.01
CA PRO A 251 -9.85 -4.52 17.66
C PRO A 251 -11.01 -5.03 16.80
N ARG A 252 -12.24 -4.67 17.18
CA ARG A 252 -13.46 -5.14 16.49
C ARG A 252 -13.43 -4.94 14.96
N ILE A 253 -12.82 -3.85 14.51
CA ILE A 253 -12.63 -3.53 13.09
C ILE A 253 -11.91 -4.62 12.30
N VAL A 254 -11.02 -5.39 12.94
CA VAL A 254 -10.33 -6.53 12.33
C VAL A 254 -11.32 -7.61 11.90
N HIS A 255 -12.32 -7.89 12.73
CA HIS A 255 -13.32 -8.92 12.47
C HIS A 255 -14.42 -8.44 11.52
N ASP A 256 -14.82 -7.18 11.65
CA ASP A 256 -15.92 -6.60 10.89
C ASP A 256 -15.51 -6.18 9.47
N ASN A 257 -14.20 -6.08 9.18
CA ASN A 257 -13.70 -5.63 7.87
C ASN A 257 -13.16 -6.81 7.01
N PRO A 258 -13.97 -7.37 6.09
CA PRO A 258 -13.53 -8.47 5.24
C PRO A 258 -12.34 -8.10 4.33
N LYS A 259 -12.09 -6.80 4.07
CA LYS A 259 -10.95 -6.36 3.26
C LYS A 259 -9.62 -6.66 3.93
N LEU A 260 -9.52 -6.55 5.26
CA LEU A 260 -8.28 -6.86 5.98
C LEU A 260 -7.90 -8.34 5.81
N MET A 261 -8.89 -9.24 5.94
CA MET A 261 -8.68 -10.67 5.70
C MET A 261 -8.28 -10.95 4.25
N VAL A 262 -8.94 -10.32 3.27
CA VAL A 262 -8.58 -10.45 1.86
C VAL A 262 -7.15 -9.99 1.59
N LEU A 263 -6.76 -8.81 2.09
CA LEU A 263 -5.41 -8.27 1.89
C LEU A 263 -4.36 -9.17 2.53
N SER A 264 -4.64 -9.73 3.71
CA SER A 264 -3.78 -10.74 4.34
C SER A 264 -3.60 -11.97 3.44
N GLN A 265 -4.70 -12.54 2.92
CA GLN A 265 -4.66 -13.71 2.03
C GLN A 265 -3.92 -13.41 0.73
N LEU A 266 -4.18 -12.26 0.08
CA LEU A 266 -3.49 -11.86 -1.14
C LEU A 266 -1.99 -11.65 -0.92
N THR A 267 -1.61 -11.00 0.18
CA THR A 267 -0.20 -10.79 0.54
C THR A 267 0.50 -12.13 0.70
N LEU A 268 -0.08 -13.06 1.46
CA LEU A 268 0.50 -14.38 1.66
C LEU A 268 0.59 -15.17 0.34
N LEU A 269 -0.46 -15.19 -0.49
CA LEU A 269 -0.44 -15.91 -1.77
C LEU A 269 0.66 -15.40 -2.71
N ILE A 270 0.80 -14.08 -2.86
CA ILE A 270 1.85 -13.47 -3.70
C ILE A 270 3.24 -13.78 -3.13
N THR A 271 3.41 -13.62 -1.82
CA THR A 271 4.72 -13.82 -1.17
C THR A 271 5.14 -15.28 -1.21
N LEU A 272 4.21 -16.22 -1.00
CA LEU A 272 4.49 -17.65 -1.06
C LEU A 272 4.82 -18.10 -2.49
N HIS A 273 4.17 -17.53 -3.51
CA HIS A 273 4.59 -17.75 -4.90
C HIS A 273 6.04 -17.33 -5.12
N ASN A 274 6.40 -16.12 -4.70
CA ASN A 274 7.78 -15.63 -4.84
C ASN A 274 8.79 -16.48 -4.06
N LEU A 275 8.41 -17.00 -2.88
CA LEU A 275 9.23 -17.96 -2.14
C LEU A 275 9.40 -19.27 -2.90
N ILE A 276 8.33 -19.83 -3.46
CA ILE A 276 8.40 -21.07 -4.25
C ILE A 276 9.37 -20.88 -5.42
N LEU A 277 9.28 -19.78 -6.16
CA LEU A 277 10.25 -19.48 -7.23
C LEU A 277 11.67 -19.32 -6.67
N GLY A 278 11.83 -18.64 -5.54
CA GLY A 278 13.14 -18.49 -4.89
C GLY A 278 13.77 -19.83 -4.50
N GLU A 279 12.98 -20.76 -3.98
CA GLU A 279 13.46 -22.12 -3.66
C GLU A 279 13.82 -22.93 -4.91
N ILE A 280 13.10 -22.74 -6.04
CA ILE A 280 13.46 -23.35 -7.34
C ILE A 280 14.82 -22.82 -7.81
N HIS A 281 15.01 -21.51 -7.85
CA HIS A 281 16.28 -20.88 -8.27
C HIS A 281 17.44 -21.19 -7.32
N ALA A 282 17.17 -21.45 -6.05
CA ALA A 282 18.17 -21.87 -5.08
C ALA A 282 18.49 -23.38 -5.13
N GLY A 283 17.80 -24.17 -5.98
CA GLY A 283 17.96 -25.62 -6.04
C GLY A 283 17.42 -26.38 -4.82
N ASN A 284 16.60 -25.72 -3.99
CA ASN A 284 16.05 -26.26 -2.74
C ASN A 284 14.55 -26.60 -2.85
N PHE A 285 13.99 -26.55 -4.06
CA PHE A 285 12.58 -26.86 -4.28
C PHE A 285 12.26 -28.29 -3.85
N ASN A 286 11.22 -28.43 -3.02
CA ASN A 286 10.73 -29.70 -2.54
C ASN A 286 9.22 -29.60 -2.35
N CYS A 287 8.47 -30.56 -2.87
CA CYS A 287 7.02 -30.63 -2.75
C CYS A 287 6.51 -30.69 -1.29
N ASN A 288 7.35 -31.15 -0.36
CA ASN A 288 7.06 -31.17 1.08
C ASN A 288 7.43 -29.86 1.80
N ASN A 289 7.85 -28.81 1.08
CA ASN A 289 8.17 -27.52 1.70
C ASN A 289 6.92 -26.90 2.35
N ALA A 290 7.10 -26.33 3.54
CA ALA A 290 6.03 -25.68 4.30
C ALA A 290 5.34 -24.56 3.50
N SER A 291 6.06 -23.87 2.60
CA SER A 291 5.49 -22.83 1.74
C SER A 291 4.43 -23.36 0.77
N ILE A 292 4.62 -24.56 0.20
CA ILE A 292 3.66 -25.22 -0.70
C ILE A 292 2.41 -25.62 0.06
N ALA A 293 2.58 -26.31 1.20
CA ALA A 293 1.45 -26.71 2.04
C ALA A 293 0.62 -25.50 2.50
N GLN A 294 1.30 -24.41 2.87
CA GLN A 294 0.66 -23.16 3.25
C GLN A 294 -0.07 -22.50 2.09
N TYR A 295 0.54 -22.47 0.89
CA TYR A 295 -0.09 -21.92 -0.32
C TYR A 295 -1.38 -22.67 -0.66
N ILE A 296 -1.36 -24.00 -0.66
CA ILE A 296 -2.54 -24.85 -0.91
C ILE A 296 -3.66 -24.53 0.09
N LYS A 297 -3.33 -24.50 1.39
CA LYS A 297 -4.29 -24.18 2.45
C LYS A 297 -4.90 -22.79 2.24
N LEU A 298 -4.09 -21.77 1.96
CA LEU A 298 -4.57 -20.41 1.71
C LEU A 298 -5.44 -20.30 0.47
N ARG A 299 -5.11 -21.05 -0.59
CA ARG A 299 -5.94 -21.13 -1.80
C ARG A 299 -7.32 -21.73 -1.49
N GLN A 300 -7.37 -22.78 -0.69
CA GLN A 300 -8.62 -23.37 -0.21
C GLN A 300 -9.43 -22.35 0.61
N GLU A 301 -8.82 -21.72 1.61
CA GLU A 301 -9.47 -20.69 2.43
C GLU A 301 -9.99 -19.50 1.60
N PHE A 302 -9.25 -19.10 0.55
CA PHE A 302 -9.61 -17.97 -0.30
C PHE A 302 -10.75 -18.31 -1.28
N TYR A 303 -10.77 -19.50 -1.88
CA TYR A 303 -11.73 -19.85 -2.93
C TYR A 303 -12.98 -20.56 -2.40
N ALA A 304 -12.78 -21.55 -1.53
CA ALA A 304 -13.80 -22.47 -1.04
C ALA A 304 -13.48 -22.90 0.40
N PRO A 305 -13.58 -22.01 1.41
CA PRO A 305 -13.27 -22.36 2.78
C PRO A 305 -14.24 -23.44 3.28
N ASP A 306 -13.74 -24.31 4.17
CA ASP A 306 -14.54 -25.40 4.74
C ASP A 306 -15.75 -24.89 5.52
N LYS A 307 -15.68 -23.66 6.04
CA LYS A 307 -16.74 -23.00 6.79
C LYS A 307 -16.99 -21.58 6.28
N GLY A 308 -18.25 -21.25 6.07
CA GLY A 308 -18.71 -19.90 5.74
C GLY A 308 -18.45 -19.48 4.30
N LYS A 309 -18.62 -18.18 4.03
CA LYS A 309 -18.38 -17.60 2.70
C LYS A 309 -16.92 -17.11 2.58
N PRO A 310 -16.26 -17.31 1.42
CA PRO A 310 -14.94 -16.75 1.15
C PRO A 310 -14.84 -15.27 1.50
N ALA A 311 -13.71 -14.83 2.07
CA ALA A 311 -13.51 -13.45 2.50
C ALA A 311 -13.74 -12.44 1.35
N TYR A 312 -13.24 -12.73 0.15
CA TYR A 312 -13.44 -11.85 -1.00
C TYR A 312 -14.92 -11.73 -1.39
N LYS A 313 -15.72 -12.79 -1.28
CA LYS A 313 -17.17 -12.71 -1.59
C LYS A 313 -17.94 -11.82 -0.62
N ARG A 314 -17.41 -11.59 0.59
CA ARG A 314 -17.98 -10.69 1.61
C ARG A 314 -17.68 -9.21 1.34
N VAL A 315 -16.78 -8.88 0.41
CA VAL A 315 -16.54 -7.50 -0.01
C VAL A 315 -17.76 -6.98 -0.79
N PRO A 316 -18.40 -5.87 -0.41
CA PRO A 316 -19.66 -5.42 -1.04
C PRO A 316 -19.53 -5.07 -2.53
N ASN A 317 -18.41 -4.48 -2.94
CA ASN A 317 -18.22 -3.99 -4.29
C ASN A 317 -17.90 -5.14 -5.28
N LEU A 318 -18.75 -5.36 -6.28
CA LEU A 318 -18.59 -6.46 -7.25
C LEU A 318 -17.32 -6.35 -8.10
N GLU A 319 -16.97 -5.16 -8.58
CA GLU A 319 -15.77 -4.97 -9.40
C GLU A 319 -14.50 -5.16 -8.59
N GLU A 320 -14.49 -4.73 -7.33
CA GLU A 320 -13.41 -5.02 -6.38
C GLU A 320 -13.27 -6.54 -6.17
N ARG A 321 -14.37 -7.28 -6.02
CA ARG A 321 -14.35 -8.75 -5.92
C ARG A 321 -13.74 -9.42 -7.15
N LYS A 322 -14.10 -8.97 -8.35
CA LYS A 322 -13.52 -9.50 -9.60
C LYS A 322 -12.02 -9.24 -9.66
N ARG A 323 -11.57 -8.03 -9.29
CA ARG A 323 -10.14 -7.68 -9.22
C ARG A 323 -9.39 -8.54 -8.20
N ILE A 324 -9.93 -8.69 -6.99
CA ILE A 324 -9.37 -9.56 -5.95
C ILE A 324 -9.23 -11.00 -6.45
N TYR A 325 -10.29 -11.55 -7.07
CA TYR A 325 -10.25 -12.89 -7.65
C TYR A 325 -9.20 -13.00 -8.75
N HIS A 326 -9.12 -11.99 -9.62
CA HIS A 326 -8.12 -11.97 -10.69
C HIS A 326 -6.70 -12.00 -10.13
N ILE A 327 -6.38 -11.16 -9.14
CA ILE A 327 -5.05 -11.13 -8.50
C ILE A 327 -4.71 -12.49 -7.88
N ALA A 328 -5.63 -13.08 -7.13
CA ALA A 328 -5.38 -14.34 -6.43
C ALA A 328 -5.30 -15.56 -7.35
N ILE A 329 -6.19 -15.64 -8.35
CA ILE A 329 -6.43 -16.86 -9.14
C ILE A 329 -5.92 -16.74 -10.57
N ASN A 330 -6.24 -15.64 -11.25
CA ASN A 330 -6.05 -15.51 -12.70
C ASN A 330 -4.78 -14.75 -13.10
N SER A 331 -4.03 -14.21 -12.15
CA SER A 331 -2.73 -13.57 -12.39
C SER A 331 -1.69 -14.60 -12.85
N GLY A 332 -0.57 -14.13 -13.43
CA GLY A 332 0.57 -15.00 -13.76
C GLY A 332 1.01 -15.83 -12.56
N ALA A 333 1.34 -15.16 -11.46
CA ALA A 333 1.71 -15.79 -10.18
C ALA A 333 0.71 -16.85 -9.68
N GLY A 334 -0.59 -16.53 -9.69
CA GLY A 334 -1.64 -17.42 -9.19
C GLY A 334 -1.81 -18.68 -10.03
N ARG A 335 -1.59 -18.57 -11.35
CA ARG A 335 -1.67 -19.68 -12.31
C ARG A 335 -0.35 -20.47 -12.37
N ASP A 336 0.80 -19.80 -12.33
CA ASP A 336 2.14 -20.41 -12.31
C ASP A 336 2.31 -21.28 -11.07
N SER A 337 1.96 -20.77 -9.88
CA SER A 337 2.01 -21.58 -8.65
C SER A 337 1.09 -22.79 -8.71
N LYS A 338 -0.11 -22.62 -9.30
CA LYS A 338 -1.05 -23.73 -9.48
C LYS A 338 -0.44 -24.80 -10.40
N TYR A 339 0.14 -24.39 -11.52
CA TYR A 339 0.81 -25.27 -12.45
C TYR A 339 1.98 -26.01 -11.80
N ILE A 340 2.90 -25.30 -11.13
CA ILE A 340 4.05 -25.90 -10.44
C ILE A 340 3.58 -26.98 -9.46
N ILE A 341 2.60 -26.66 -8.61
CA ILE A 341 2.13 -27.55 -7.54
C ILE A 341 1.32 -28.73 -8.10
N GLU A 342 0.44 -28.51 -9.07
CA GLU A 342 -0.37 -29.61 -9.63
C GLU A 342 0.46 -30.53 -10.53
N HIS A 343 1.34 -29.97 -11.36
CA HIS A 343 2.12 -30.71 -12.34
C HIS A 343 3.32 -31.42 -11.70
N TYR A 344 4.14 -30.71 -10.91
CA TYR A 344 5.38 -31.27 -10.36
C TYR A 344 5.20 -31.89 -8.97
N CYS A 345 4.18 -31.50 -8.21
CA CYS A 345 3.93 -32.07 -6.87
C CYS A 345 2.69 -32.97 -6.78
N GLY A 346 1.83 -32.99 -7.80
CA GLY A 346 0.62 -33.81 -7.82
C GLY A 346 -0.47 -33.37 -6.83
N TYR A 347 -0.35 -32.19 -6.21
CA TYR A 347 -1.34 -31.69 -5.26
C TYR A 347 -2.37 -30.80 -5.95
N LYS A 348 -3.65 -31.01 -5.67
CA LYS A 348 -4.73 -30.15 -6.19
C LYS A 348 -4.71 -28.77 -5.52
N VAL A 349 -4.84 -27.71 -6.32
CA VAL A 349 -4.90 -26.33 -5.85
C VAL A 349 -6.26 -25.72 -6.13
N ALA A 350 -6.95 -25.27 -5.07
CA ALA A 350 -8.27 -24.67 -5.19
C ALA A 350 -8.28 -23.40 -6.06
N GLY A 351 -9.37 -23.18 -6.78
CA GLY A 351 -9.58 -22.03 -7.65
C GLY A 351 -9.78 -22.42 -9.12
N LYS A 352 -10.85 -21.87 -9.72
CA LYS A 352 -11.15 -22.06 -11.14
C LYS A 352 -10.53 -20.93 -11.95
N VAL A 353 -9.57 -21.28 -12.82
CA VAL A 353 -8.95 -20.33 -13.73
C VAL A 353 -9.96 -19.92 -14.79
N ASP A 354 -9.97 -18.62 -15.09
CA ASP A 354 -10.74 -18.09 -16.21
C ASP A 354 -10.02 -18.39 -17.53
N MET A 355 -10.64 -19.28 -18.32
CA MET A 355 -10.12 -19.76 -19.62
C MET A 355 -10.67 -18.97 -20.80
N THR A 356 -11.43 -17.89 -20.60
CA THR A 356 -12.11 -17.17 -21.70
C THR A 356 -11.14 -16.74 -22.80
N SER A 357 -10.03 -16.10 -22.43
CA SER A 357 -9.00 -15.71 -23.41
C SER A 357 -8.32 -16.93 -24.05
N ALA A 358 -8.04 -17.99 -23.27
CA ALA A 358 -7.42 -19.20 -23.81
C ALA A 358 -8.32 -19.89 -24.84
N ILE A 359 -9.64 -19.89 -24.64
CA ILE A 359 -10.61 -20.44 -25.61
C ILE A 359 -10.56 -19.66 -26.94
N GLU A 360 -10.47 -18.33 -26.87
CA GLU A 360 -10.39 -17.47 -28.06
C GLU A 360 -9.08 -17.72 -28.85
N PHE A 361 -7.94 -17.79 -28.17
CA PHE A 361 -6.64 -18.03 -28.81
C PHE A 361 -6.49 -19.47 -29.31
N ALA A 362 -6.89 -20.47 -28.52
CA ALA A 362 -6.81 -21.88 -28.89
C ALA A 362 -7.62 -22.19 -30.16
N LYS A 363 -8.78 -21.52 -30.33
CA LYS A 363 -9.57 -21.60 -31.57
C LYS A 363 -8.82 -21.05 -32.78
N ALA A 364 -8.00 -20.00 -32.63
CA ALA A 364 -7.21 -19.42 -33.71
C ALA A 364 -6.00 -20.29 -34.09
N GLU A 365 -5.45 -21.03 -33.12
CA GLU A 365 -4.27 -21.89 -33.28
C GLU A 365 -4.63 -23.36 -33.58
N ASN A 366 -5.92 -23.72 -33.58
CA ASN A 366 -6.42 -25.08 -33.75
C ASN A 366 -5.85 -26.07 -32.72
N ILE A 367 -5.77 -25.63 -31.47
CA ILE A 367 -5.38 -26.43 -30.30
C ILE A 367 -6.48 -26.38 -29.23
N THR A 368 -6.36 -27.18 -28.17
CA THR A 368 -7.26 -27.09 -27.01
C THR A 368 -6.91 -25.90 -26.11
N PRO A 369 -7.88 -25.33 -25.37
CA PRO A 369 -7.59 -24.29 -24.37
C PRO A 369 -6.58 -24.73 -23.32
N GLU A 370 -6.57 -26.02 -22.98
CA GLU A 370 -5.61 -26.64 -22.07
C GLU A 370 -4.20 -26.64 -22.65
N GLU A 371 -4.02 -27.04 -23.92
CA GLU A 371 -2.72 -26.97 -24.61
C GLU A 371 -2.19 -25.54 -24.73
N HIS A 372 -3.07 -24.58 -25.05
CA HIS A 372 -2.67 -23.16 -25.12
C HIS A 372 -2.21 -22.64 -23.74
N GLU A 373 -2.95 -22.97 -22.68
CA GLU A 373 -2.59 -22.56 -21.33
C GLU A 373 -1.31 -23.25 -20.85
N GLU A 374 -1.12 -24.54 -21.16
CA GLU A 374 0.12 -25.28 -20.92
C GLU A 374 1.32 -24.57 -21.56
N GLY A 375 1.24 -24.27 -22.86
CA GLY A 375 2.29 -23.54 -23.59
C GLY A 375 2.61 -22.20 -22.93
N ARG A 376 1.59 -21.42 -22.58
CA ARG A 376 1.77 -20.15 -21.86
C ARG A 376 2.43 -20.32 -20.49
N ARG A 377 2.12 -21.39 -19.74
CA ARG A 377 2.78 -21.66 -18.44
C ARG A 377 4.25 -21.99 -18.65
N ARG A 378 4.57 -22.80 -19.65
CA ARG A 378 5.96 -23.12 -20.01
C ARG A 378 6.74 -21.87 -20.41
N ASP A 379 6.13 -20.95 -21.14
CA ASP A 379 6.75 -19.68 -21.51
C ASP A 379 6.95 -18.76 -20.29
N SER A 380 5.97 -18.72 -19.37
CA SER A 380 6.05 -17.90 -18.13
C SER A 380 7.12 -18.42 -17.16
N LEU A 381 7.35 -19.74 -17.16
CA LEU A 381 8.27 -20.47 -16.28
C LEU A 381 9.50 -20.99 -17.04
N PHE A 382 9.89 -20.28 -18.11
CA PHE A 382 10.96 -20.72 -19.01
C PHE A 382 12.29 -21.00 -18.29
N ASP A 383 12.63 -20.20 -17.28
CA ASP A 383 13.86 -20.38 -16.49
C ASP A 383 13.69 -21.46 -15.41
N GLU A 384 12.48 -21.64 -14.88
CA GLU A 384 12.18 -22.51 -13.75
C GLU A 384 11.97 -23.98 -14.14
N ILE A 385 11.35 -24.24 -15.31
CA ILE A 385 11.06 -25.62 -15.76
C ILE A 385 12.32 -26.47 -15.90
N PRO A 386 13.42 -26.02 -16.54
CA PRO A 386 14.64 -26.81 -16.61
C PRO A 386 15.19 -27.19 -15.23
N LEU A 387 15.09 -26.30 -14.24
CA LEU A 387 15.50 -26.55 -12.86
C LEU A 387 14.63 -27.62 -12.19
N LEU A 388 13.32 -27.60 -12.45
CA LEU A 388 12.36 -28.58 -11.94
C LEU A 388 12.51 -29.96 -12.61
N GLU A 389 12.90 -30.00 -13.89
CA GLU A 389 13.09 -31.24 -14.66
C GLU A 389 14.49 -31.85 -14.49
N GLY A 390 15.36 -31.26 -13.67
CA GLY A 390 16.72 -31.77 -13.41
C GLY A 390 17.73 -31.47 -14.51
N GLY A 391 17.43 -30.51 -15.40
CA GLY A 391 18.37 -30.01 -16.39
C GLY A 391 19.51 -29.23 -15.75
N THR A 392 20.76 -29.63 -16.00
CA THR A 392 21.92 -28.79 -15.67
C THR A 392 21.89 -27.54 -16.53
N ASN A 393 21.84 -26.35 -15.93
CA ASN A 393 21.84 -25.07 -16.65
C ASN A 393 23.06 -25.00 -17.60
N GLY A 394 22.84 -25.22 -18.91
CA GLY A 394 23.86 -25.14 -19.95
C GLY A 394 24.29 -23.70 -20.30
N ARG A 395 24.31 -22.80 -19.32
CA ARG A 395 24.80 -21.43 -19.43
C ARG A 395 25.84 -21.18 -18.34
N GLU A 396 27.04 -21.73 -18.54
CA GLU A 396 28.27 -21.17 -17.98
C GLU A 396 28.78 -20.04 -18.87
#